data_AF-U9SYZ9-F1
#
_entry.id   AF-U9SYZ9-F1
#
_cell.length_a   1.000
_cell.length_b   1.000
_cell.length_c   1.000
_cell.angle_alpha   90.00
_cell.angle_beta   90.00
_cell.angle_gamma   90.00
#
_symmetry.space_group_name_H-M   'P 1'
#
loop_
_entity.id
_entity.type
_entity.pdbx_description
1 polymer ?
#
loop_
_entity_poly.entity_id
_entity_poly.type
_entity_poly.pdbx_seq_one_letter_code
_entity_poly.pdbx_strand_id
1 'polypeptide(L)'
;MLDFSRPERTSVVNKGEIKCKECKIRKIIDENHETCQLCYEIFNSNLSGNKVIDDIIINTRVDFVKGEIYRVLEFVPYDQFKNIEFIAEGGFSKIYKAIWVDGPIDEYYDSHSNTIVRNNNYTVVLKKLNNSKNITSKELNEVYYQILSKIEFVDDISKYFGITQDPITKDMMIIMPYYSSGIYIVEISFLINILRT
;
A
#
# COMPACT_ATOMS: atom_id res chain seq x y z
N MET A 1 44.31 3.64 52.85
CA MET A 1 43.84 4.69 51.92
C MET A 1 43.46 4.00 50.64
N LEU A 2 42.18 4.05 50.26
CA LEU A 2 41.65 3.43 49.04
C LEU A 2 41.90 4.38 47.88
N ASP A 3 42.61 3.90 46.87
CA ASP A 3 42.90 4.62 45.64
C ASP A 3 41.64 4.66 44.75
N PHE A 4 41.10 5.86 44.54
CA PHE A 4 40.00 6.13 43.62
C PHE A 4 40.56 6.60 42.29
N SER A 5 41.25 5.72 41.58
CA SER A 5 41.63 5.94 40.19
C SER A 5 40.43 5.65 39.29
N ARG A 6 39.95 6.71 38.62
CA ARG A 6 38.84 6.73 37.67
C ARG A 6 39.09 5.70 36.54
N PRO A 7 38.14 4.82 36.18
CA PRO A 7 38.34 3.92 35.04
C PRO A 7 38.56 4.77 33.78
N GLU A 8 39.63 4.46 33.06
CA GLU A 8 39.97 5.04 31.77
C GLU A 8 38.75 5.01 30.85
N ARG A 9 38.53 6.11 30.12
CA ARG A 9 37.55 6.16 29.03
C ARG A 9 37.92 5.08 28.02
N THR A 10 37.26 3.93 28.11
CA THR A 10 37.24 2.96 27.03
C THR A 10 36.76 3.68 25.79
N SER A 11 37.64 3.63 24.78
CA SER A 11 37.47 4.15 23.44
C SER A 11 36.02 4.02 22.97
N VAL A 12 35.46 5.13 22.47
CA VAL A 12 34.26 5.08 21.65
C VAL A 12 34.65 4.27 20.41
N VAL A 13 34.37 2.98 20.45
CA VAL A 13 34.40 2.13 19.27
C VAL A 13 33.31 2.68 18.36
N ASN A 14 33.71 3.35 17.28
CA ASN A 14 32.81 3.64 16.17
C ASN A 14 32.37 2.31 15.56
N LYS A 15 31.37 1.65 16.17
CA LYS A 15 30.59 0.59 15.52
C LYS A 15 29.97 1.25 14.30
N GLY A 16 30.40 0.82 13.10
CA GLY A 16 29.81 1.28 11.85
C GLY A 16 28.29 1.19 11.94
N GLU A 17 27.59 2.24 11.49
CA GLU A 17 26.15 2.34 11.63
C GLU A 17 25.47 1.15 10.93
N ILE A 18 24.84 0.26 11.71
CA ILE A 18 24.15 -0.92 11.17
C ILE A 18 22.88 -0.44 10.46
N LYS A 19 22.76 -0.78 9.18
CA LYS A 19 21.63 -0.41 8.33
C LYS A 19 20.59 -1.53 8.28
N CYS A 20 19.32 -1.16 8.17
CA CYS A 20 18.18 -2.06 8.00
C CYS A 20 18.40 -3.02 6.83
N LYS A 21 18.10 -4.31 7.03
CA LYS A 21 18.27 -5.34 6.01
C LYS A 21 17.34 -5.17 4.81
N GLU A 22 16.16 -4.61 5.02
CA GLU A 22 15.11 -4.47 3.99
C GLU A 22 15.37 -3.25 3.11
N CYS A 23 15.42 -2.04 3.68
CA CYS A 23 15.58 -0.82 2.89
C CYS A 23 17.04 -0.42 2.63
N LYS A 24 18.02 -0.95 3.38
CA LYS A 24 19.45 -0.57 3.31
C LYS A 24 19.74 0.93 3.50
N ILE A 25 18.75 1.73 3.88
CA ILE A 25 18.82 3.19 4.02
C ILE A 25 18.79 3.60 5.49
N ARG A 26 17.78 3.14 6.24
CA ARG A 26 17.52 3.57 7.62
C ARG A 26 18.30 2.74 8.64
N LYS A 27 18.53 3.32 9.83
CA LYS A 27 19.12 2.61 10.98
C LYS A 27 18.11 1.62 11.57
N ILE A 28 18.62 0.55 12.16
CA ILE A 28 17.81 -0.45 12.88
C ILE A 28 17.27 0.10 14.21
N ILE A 29 16.22 -0.53 14.73
CA ILE A 29 15.55 -0.14 15.99
C ILE A 29 16.44 -0.43 17.19
N ASP A 30 17.09 -1.60 17.21
CA ASP A 30 18.13 -2.00 18.15
C ASP A 30 19.10 -2.98 17.47
N GLU A 31 20.27 -3.26 18.07
CA GLU A 31 21.28 -4.17 17.50
C GLU A 31 20.81 -5.63 17.33
N ASN A 32 19.71 -6.03 17.97
CA ASN A 32 19.11 -7.37 17.83
C ASN A 32 18.07 -7.43 16.69
N HIS A 33 17.55 -6.29 16.25
CA HIS A 33 16.62 -6.20 15.14
C HIS A 33 17.37 -5.92 13.84
N GLU A 34 17.20 -6.80 12.85
CA GLU A 34 17.80 -6.59 11.53
C GLU A 34 17.00 -5.57 10.68
N THR A 35 15.87 -5.05 11.18
CA THR A 35 14.90 -4.25 10.43
C THR A 35 14.62 -2.91 11.15
N CYS A 36 14.40 -1.83 10.40
CA CYS A 36 13.97 -0.54 10.95
C CYS A 36 12.45 -0.51 11.22
N GLN A 37 11.98 0.42 12.07
CA GLN A 37 10.56 0.55 12.46
C GLN A 37 9.63 0.60 11.24
N LEU A 38 9.95 1.45 10.26
CA LEU A 38 9.15 1.59 9.05
C LEU A 38 9.00 0.27 8.28
N CYS A 39 10.11 -0.44 8.05
CA CYS A 39 10.06 -1.71 7.34
C CYS A 39 9.29 -2.77 8.16
N TYR A 40 9.43 -2.78 9.49
CA TYR A 40 8.65 -3.68 10.32
C TYR A 40 7.14 -3.46 10.12
N GLU A 41 6.68 -2.21 10.20
CA GLU A 41 5.25 -1.90 10.07
C GLU A 41 4.71 -2.14 8.66
N ILE A 42 5.45 -1.71 7.63
CA ILE A 42 5.03 -1.84 6.23
C ILE A 42 4.92 -3.32 5.81
N PHE A 43 5.88 -4.15 6.21
CA PHE A 43 5.90 -5.56 5.83
C PHE A 43 5.05 -6.47 6.73
N ASN A 44 4.58 -6.01 7.89
CA ASN A 44 3.68 -6.75 8.77
C ASN A 44 2.20 -6.72 8.30
N SER A 45 1.89 -5.98 7.24
CA SER A 45 0.52 -5.88 6.71
C SER A 45 0.10 -7.11 5.88
N ASN A 46 -1.21 -7.38 5.86
CA ASN A 46 -1.82 -8.57 5.26
C ASN A 46 -1.42 -8.78 3.79
N LEU A 47 -1.38 -10.04 3.39
CA LEU A 47 -1.26 -10.51 2.01
C LEU A 47 -2.52 -11.29 1.63
N SER A 48 -2.76 -11.46 0.34
CA SER A 48 -3.94 -12.12 -0.22
C SER A 48 -3.83 -13.64 -0.24
N GLY A 49 -2.61 -14.18 -0.24
CA GLY A 49 -2.34 -15.59 -0.53
C GLY A 49 -2.38 -15.91 -2.03
N ASN A 50 -2.69 -14.93 -2.89
CA ASN A 50 -2.50 -15.01 -4.33
C ASN A 50 -1.14 -14.40 -4.67
N LYS A 51 -0.20 -15.25 -5.09
CA LYS A 51 1.17 -14.85 -5.41
C LYS A 51 1.25 -13.65 -6.38
N VAL A 52 0.37 -13.59 -7.37
CA VAL A 52 0.40 -12.52 -8.38
C VAL A 52 0.03 -11.16 -7.77
N ILE A 53 -0.98 -11.13 -6.90
CA ILE A 53 -1.36 -9.93 -6.16
C ILE A 53 -0.29 -9.58 -5.12
N ASP A 54 0.17 -10.58 -4.37
CA ASP A 54 1.14 -10.41 -3.30
C ASP A 54 2.48 -9.86 -3.80
N ASP A 55 2.95 -10.33 -4.97
CA ASP A 55 4.18 -9.83 -5.60
C ASP A 55 4.08 -8.31 -5.86
N ILE A 56 2.93 -7.81 -6.30
CA ILE A 56 2.73 -6.38 -6.55
C ILE A 56 2.66 -5.58 -5.25
N ILE A 57 1.91 -6.08 -4.27
CA ILE A 57 1.82 -5.44 -2.95
C ILE A 57 3.23 -5.32 -2.35
N ILE A 58 4.02 -6.40 -2.39
CA ILE A 58 5.41 -6.43 -1.92
C ILE A 58 6.29 -5.44 -2.69
N ASN A 59 6.18 -5.38 -4.02
CA ASN A 59 6.95 -4.42 -4.82
C ASN A 59 6.65 -2.98 -4.40
N THR A 60 5.39 -2.61 -4.18
CA THR A 60 5.06 -1.25 -3.71
C THR A 60 5.64 -0.95 -2.34
N ARG A 61 5.69 -1.94 -1.44
CA ARG A 61 6.32 -1.80 -0.12
C ARG A 61 7.81 -1.54 -0.26
N VAL A 62 8.49 -2.28 -1.14
CA VAL A 62 9.93 -2.11 -1.41
C VAL A 62 10.22 -0.73 -1.99
N ASP A 63 9.48 -0.30 -3.00
CA ASP A 63 9.67 0.99 -3.67
C ASP A 63 9.41 2.13 -2.68
N PHE A 64 8.40 2.01 -1.82
CA PHE A 64 8.10 2.99 -0.78
C PHE A 64 9.22 3.12 0.25
N VAL A 65 9.74 2.01 0.77
CA VAL A 65 10.83 2.07 1.78
C VAL A 65 12.16 2.57 1.20
N LYS A 66 12.33 2.48 -0.13
CA LYS A 66 13.44 3.11 -0.87
C LYS A 66 13.21 4.59 -1.17
N GLY A 67 11.99 5.09 -0.97
CA GLY A 67 11.61 6.47 -1.30
C GLY A 67 11.39 6.69 -2.80
N GLU A 68 11.15 5.62 -3.57
CA GLU A 68 10.88 5.69 -5.02
C GLU A 68 9.40 6.04 -5.29
N ILE A 69 8.51 5.70 -4.36
CA ILE A 69 7.09 6.08 -4.39
C ILE A 69 6.63 6.63 -3.04
N TYR A 70 5.55 7.41 -3.06
CA TYR A 70 5.00 8.08 -1.87
C TYR A 70 3.87 7.31 -1.18
N ARG A 71 3.40 6.20 -1.76
CA ARG A 71 2.29 5.41 -1.20
C ARG A 71 2.48 3.91 -1.41
N VAL A 72 2.14 3.11 -0.40
CA VAL A 72 2.04 1.65 -0.49
C VAL A 72 0.64 1.24 -0.90
N LEU A 73 0.54 0.23 -1.78
CA LEU A 73 -0.74 -0.44 -2.04
C LEU A 73 -1.02 -1.47 -0.95
N GLU A 74 -2.23 -1.43 -0.41
CA GLU A 74 -2.64 -2.36 0.65
C GLU A 74 -3.48 -3.51 0.09
N PHE A 75 -3.22 -4.73 0.56
CA PHE A 75 -4.23 -5.78 0.44
C PHE A 75 -5.17 -5.73 1.64
N VAL A 76 -6.46 -5.59 1.35
CA VAL A 76 -7.49 -5.42 2.39
C VAL A 76 -8.47 -6.58 2.35
N PRO A 77 -8.63 -7.33 3.45
CA PRO A 77 -9.69 -8.34 3.56
C PRO A 77 -11.08 -7.74 3.27
N TYR A 78 -11.89 -8.45 2.47
CA TYR A 78 -13.17 -7.91 1.99
C TYR A 78 -14.16 -7.56 3.11
N ASP A 79 -14.07 -8.23 4.26
CA ASP A 79 -14.92 -7.99 5.42
C ASP A 79 -14.67 -6.65 6.12
N GLN A 80 -13.58 -5.95 5.79
CA GLN A 80 -13.31 -4.57 6.21
C GLN A 80 -14.19 -3.53 5.50
N PHE A 81 -14.90 -3.93 4.44
CA PHE A 81 -15.81 -3.03 3.73
C PHE A 81 -17.25 -3.21 4.21
N LYS A 82 -17.88 -2.10 4.62
CA LYS A 82 -19.27 -2.01 5.08
C LYS A 82 -20.09 -1.15 4.14
N ASN A 83 -21.42 -1.29 4.20
CA ASN A 83 -22.38 -0.50 3.41
C ASN A 83 -22.05 -0.51 1.91
N ILE A 84 -21.79 -1.69 1.38
CA ILE A 84 -21.41 -1.87 -0.03
C ILE A 84 -22.65 -1.64 -0.90
N GLU A 85 -22.61 -0.61 -1.73
CA GLU A 85 -23.69 -0.18 -2.62
C GLU A 85 -23.22 -0.26 -4.07
N PHE A 86 -24.02 -0.89 -4.94
CA PHE A 86 -23.73 -0.91 -6.37
C PHE A 86 -24.02 0.46 -7.00
N ILE A 87 -23.04 1.00 -7.74
CA ILE A 87 -23.18 2.30 -8.42
C ILE A 87 -23.48 2.11 -9.91
N ALA A 88 -22.66 1.32 -10.60
CA ALA A 88 -22.70 1.20 -12.05
C ALA A 88 -22.02 -0.07 -12.54
N GLU A 89 -22.41 -0.52 -13.73
CA GLU A 89 -21.76 -1.59 -14.47
C GLU A 89 -21.38 -1.11 -15.86
N GLY A 90 -20.14 -1.36 -16.25
CA GLY A 90 -19.66 -1.22 -17.61
C GLY A 90 -19.26 -2.58 -18.19
N GLY A 91 -18.79 -2.60 -19.43
CA GLY A 91 -18.46 -3.86 -20.12
C GLY A 91 -17.43 -4.74 -19.40
N PHE A 92 -16.48 -4.14 -18.66
CA PHE A 92 -15.35 -4.84 -18.06
C PHE A 92 -15.32 -4.80 -16.53
N SER A 93 -16.19 -4.02 -15.89
CA SER A 93 -16.14 -3.83 -14.45
C SER A 93 -17.46 -3.42 -13.83
N LYS A 94 -17.62 -3.77 -12.55
CA LYS A 94 -18.70 -3.27 -11.68
C LYS A 94 -18.12 -2.32 -10.65
N ILE A 95 -18.81 -1.20 -10.43
CA ILE A 95 -18.40 -0.15 -9.50
C ILE A 95 -19.31 -0.19 -8.28
N TYR A 96 -18.70 -0.22 -7.10
CA TYR A 96 -19.40 -0.16 -5.83
C TYR A 96 -18.86 0.99 -4.98
N LYS A 97 -19.72 1.58 -4.17
CA LYS A 97 -19.37 2.47 -3.06
C LYS A 97 -19.30 1.62 -1.80
N ALA A 98 -18.34 1.90 -0.92
CA ALA A 98 -18.26 1.24 0.37
C ALA A 98 -17.62 2.15 1.42
N ILE A 99 -17.80 1.79 2.69
CA ILE A 99 -17.03 2.33 3.81
C ILE A 99 -15.93 1.33 4.16
N TRP A 100 -14.67 1.75 4.07
CA TRP A 100 -13.54 0.98 4.58
C TRP A 100 -13.33 1.30 6.05
N VAL A 101 -13.52 0.30 6.92
CA VAL A 101 -13.21 0.37 8.36
C VAL A 101 -11.70 0.55 8.55
N ASP A 102 -11.30 1.46 9.43
CA ASP A 102 -9.89 1.82 9.72
C ASP A 102 -9.09 2.43 8.55
N GLY A 103 -9.80 2.76 7.46
CA GLY A 103 -9.34 3.62 6.36
C GLY A 103 -8.04 3.21 5.66
N PRO A 104 -7.60 3.97 4.64
CA PRO A 104 -6.27 3.82 4.07
C PRO A 104 -5.19 4.37 5.01
N ILE A 105 -3.96 3.92 4.79
CA ILE A 105 -2.77 4.61 5.32
C ILE A 105 -2.81 6.10 4.91
N ASP A 106 -2.59 6.98 5.89
CA ASP A 106 -2.52 8.42 5.69
C ASP A 106 -1.33 8.77 4.77
N GLU A 107 -1.54 9.75 3.90
CA GLU A 107 -0.55 10.22 2.93
C GLU A 107 0.66 10.85 3.61
N TYR A 108 0.45 11.39 4.81
CA TYR A 108 1.50 12.01 5.60
C TYR A 108 2.20 10.96 6.46
N TYR A 109 3.28 10.40 5.94
CA TYR A 109 4.23 9.65 6.76
C TYR A 109 4.85 10.58 7.81
N ASP A 110 4.60 10.29 9.10
CA ASP A 110 5.30 10.97 10.18
C ASP A 110 6.73 10.43 10.30
N SER A 111 7.64 11.14 9.64
CA SER A 111 9.08 10.87 9.70
C SER A 111 9.70 10.97 11.10
N HIS A 112 9.04 11.65 12.06
CA HIS A 112 9.50 11.73 13.44
C HIS A 112 9.14 10.48 14.24
N SER A 113 7.93 9.95 14.07
CA SER A 113 7.49 8.76 14.81
C SER A 113 7.96 7.45 14.17
N ASN A 114 8.27 7.46 12.87
CA ASN A 114 8.45 6.26 12.04
C ASN A 114 7.28 5.26 12.11
N THR A 115 6.09 5.76 12.42
CA THR A 115 4.86 4.96 12.50
C THR A 115 3.91 5.27 11.35
N ILE A 116 3.19 4.25 10.88
CA ILE A 116 2.11 4.37 9.91
C ILE A 116 0.87 4.95 10.60
N VAL A 117 0.43 6.11 10.14
CA VAL A 117 -0.85 6.71 10.54
C VAL A 117 -1.92 6.24 9.57
N ARG A 118 -3.14 6.01 10.05
CA ARG A 118 -4.29 5.63 9.23
C ARG A 118 -5.40 6.65 9.36
N ASN A 119 -6.13 6.83 8.27
CA ASN A 119 -7.41 7.52 8.33
C ASN A 119 -8.43 6.70 9.14
N ASN A 120 -9.41 7.37 9.72
CA ASN A 120 -10.60 6.69 10.26
C ASN A 120 -11.44 6.09 9.11
N ASN A 121 -12.64 5.60 9.43
CA ASN A 121 -13.61 5.14 8.44
C ASN A 121 -13.66 6.03 7.20
N TYR A 122 -13.33 5.46 6.04
CA TYR A 122 -13.14 6.20 4.80
C TYR A 122 -14.09 5.72 3.71
N THR A 123 -14.72 6.64 2.98
CA THR A 123 -15.59 6.27 1.85
C THR A 123 -14.75 6.01 0.61
N VAL A 124 -14.88 4.80 0.06
CA VAL A 124 -14.10 4.34 -1.10
C VAL A 124 -15.01 3.88 -2.23
N VAL A 125 -14.41 3.79 -3.41
CA VAL A 125 -14.93 3.04 -4.54
C VAL A 125 -14.20 1.70 -4.62
N LEU A 126 -14.97 0.63 -4.78
CA LEU A 126 -14.47 -0.70 -5.13
C LEU A 126 -14.79 -0.96 -6.61
N LYS A 127 -13.76 -0.99 -7.45
CA LYS A 127 -13.88 -1.33 -8.88
C LYS A 127 -13.57 -2.81 -9.07
N LYS A 128 -14.62 -3.64 -9.18
CA LYS A 128 -14.52 -5.07 -9.43
C LYS A 128 -14.25 -5.33 -10.91
N LEU A 129 -13.18 -6.04 -11.22
CA LEU A 129 -12.86 -6.45 -12.58
C LEU A 129 -13.54 -7.79 -12.90
N ASN A 130 -14.34 -7.83 -13.96
CA ASN A 130 -15.09 -9.03 -14.32
C ASN A 130 -14.15 -10.18 -14.73
N ASN A 131 -14.41 -11.39 -14.24
CA ASN A 131 -13.67 -12.62 -14.60
C ASN A 131 -12.16 -12.56 -14.27
N SER A 132 -11.79 -11.85 -13.21
CA SER A 132 -10.39 -11.62 -12.82
C SER A 132 -9.87 -12.60 -11.77
N LYS A 133 -10.66 -13.60 -11.37
CA LYS A 133 -10.22 -14.68 -10.48
C LYS A 133 -8.87 -15.30 -10.85
N ASN A 134 -8.63 -15.51 -12.15
CA ASN A 134 -7.42 -16.13 -12.68
C ASN A 134 -6.53 -15.12 -13.42
N ILE A 135 -6.52 -13.85 -12.97
CA ILE A 135 -5.71 -12.81 -13.61
C ILE A 135 -4.24 -13.24 -13.67
N THR A 136 -3.66 -13.10 -14.86
CA THR A 136 -2.25 -13.43 -15.09
C THR A 136 -1.35 -12.32 -14.59
N SER A 137 -0.08 -12.63 -14.33
CA SER A 137 0.93 -11.62 -13.98
C SER A 137 1.07 -10.54 -15.06
N LYS A 138 0.90 -10.89 -16.34
CA LYS A 138 0.93 -9.92 -17.43
C LYS A 138 -0.22 -8.92 -17.34
N GLU A 139 -1.45 -9.41 -17.24
CA GLU A 139 -2.65 -8.56 -17.13
C GLU A 139 -2.58 -7.69 -15.87
N LEU A 140 -2.12 -8.24 -14.76
CA LEU A 140 -2.01 -7.50 -13.52
C LEU A 140 -0.86 -6.47 -13.55
N ASN A 141 0.25 -6.76 -14.22
CA ASN A 141 1.31 -5.79 -14.44
C ASN A 141 0.81 -4.59 -15.26
N GLU A 142 -0.03 -4.79 -16.26
CA GLU A 142 -0.62 -3.69 -17.03
C GLU A 142 -1.52 -2.80 -16.14
N VAL A 143 -2.29 -3.40 -15.23
CA VAL A 143 -3.04 -2.66 -14.20
C VAL A 143 -2.08 -1.92 -13.27
N TYR A 144 -1.01 -2.55 -12.84
CA TYR A 144 0.01 -1.98 -11.95
C TYR A 144 0.75 -0.79 -12.56
N TYR A 145 1.22 -0.90 -13.81
CA TYR A 145 1.86 0.19 -14.52
C TYR A 145 0.91 1.39 -14.68
N GLN A 146 -0.38 1.16 -14.88
CA GLN A 146 -1.37 2.24 -14.90
C GLN A 146 -1.60 2.87 -13.51
N ILE A 147 -1.50 2.08 -12.45
CA ILE A 147 -1.55 2.59 -11.07
C ILE A 147 -0.31 3.44 -10.80
N LEU A 148 0.90 2.94 -11.10
CA LEU A 148 2.17 3.61 -10.84
C LEU A 148 2.43 4.83 -11.73
N SER A 149 2.16 4.77 -13.04
CA SER A 149 2.40 5.90 -13.96
C SER A 149 1.60 7.15 -13.56
N LYS A 150 0.49 6.98 -12.84
CA LYS A 150 -0.30 8.08 -12.28
C LYS A 150 0.22 8.59 -10.94
N ILE A 151 1.18 7.91 -10.32
CA ILE A 151 1.86 8.33 -9.08
C ILE A 151 3.02 9.28 -9.39
N GLU A 152 3.61 9.22 -10.60
CA GLU A 152 4.76 10.05 -10.98
C GLU A 152 4.39 11.48 -11.45
N PHE A 153 3.13 11.76 -11.82
CA PHE A 153 2.70 13.10 -12.23
C PHE A 153 2.08 13.88 -11.05
N VAL A 154 2.70 15.01 -10.73
CA VAL A 154 2.56 15.80 -9.49
C VAL A 154 1.23 16.55 -9.35
N ASP A 155 0.23 16.34 -10.21
CA ASP A 155 -1.00 17.17 -10.18
C ASP A 155 -2.29 16.49 -9.67
N ASP A 156 -2.28 15.21 -9.28
CA ASP A 156 -3.39 14.66 -8.49
C ASP A 156 -3.00 13.30 -7.88
N ILE A 157 -2.63 13.36 -6.60
CA ILE A 157 -2.69 12.32 -5.55
C ILE A 157 -3.03 10.92 -6.07
N SER A 158 -2.11 9.97 -5.84
CA SER A 158 -2.27 8.54 -6.11
C SER A 158 -3.73 8.08 -6.00
N LYS A 159 -4.33 7.71 -7.13
CA LYS A 159 -5.77 7.43 -7.25
C LYS A 159 -6.16 6.07 -6.68
N TYR A 160 -5.26 5.34 -6.04
CA TYR A 160 -5.48 3.96 -5.60
C TYR A 160 -4.91 3.74 -4.21
N PHE A 161 -5.68 3.06 -3.38
CA PHE A 161 -5.26 2.68 -2.03
C PHE A 161 -4.79 1.23 -1.96
N GLY A 162 -5.32 0.36 -2.83
CA GLY A 162 -5.01 -1.05 -2.72
C GLY A 162 -5.93 -1.96 -3.51
N ILE A 163 -5.93 -3.22 -3.10
CA ILE A 163 -6.66 -4.32 -3.72
C ILE A 163 -7.41 -5.10 -2.64
N THR A 164 -8.62 -5.56 -2.99
CA THR A 164 -9.34 -6.61 -2.26
C THR A 164 -9.83 -7.67 -3.25
N GLN A 165 -10.44 -8.74 -2.75
CA GLN A 165 -11.04 -9.79 -3.57
C GLN A 165 -12.47 -10.07 -3.13
N ASP A 166 -13.35 -10.21 -4.12
CA ASP A 166 -14.72 -10.64 -3.87
C ASP A 166 -14.71 -12.05 -3.24
N PRO A 167 -15.35 -12.26 -2.09
CA PRO A 167 -15.25 -13.52 -1.36
C PRO A 167 -15.92 -14.69 -2.11
N ILE A 168 -16.89 -14.41 -3.00
CA ILE A 168 -17.68 -15.38 -3.75
C ILE A 168 -17.02 -15.66 -5.11
N THR A 169 -16.86 -14.63 -5.94
CA THR A 169 -16.36 -14.81 -7.31
C THR A 169 -14.83 -14.91 -7.36
N LYS A 170 -14.15 -14.45 -6.30
CA LYS A 170 -12.69 -14.29 -6.23
C LYS A 170 -12.12 -13.30 -7.24
N ASP A 171 -12.99 -12.51 -7.87
CA ASP A 171 -12.57 -11.42 -8.72
C ASP A 171 -11.86 -10.35 -7.90
N MET A 172 -10.82 -9.80 -8.49
CA MET A 172 -10.07 -8.68 -7.95
C MET A 172 -10.91 -7.41 -7.96
N MET A 173 -10.76 -6.62 -6.91
CA MET A 173 -11.37 -5.30 -6.78
C MET A 173 -10.30 -4.28 -6.42
N ILE A 174 -10.22 -3.20 -7.19
CA ILE A 174 -9.30 -2.09 -6.93
C ILE A 174 -9.99 -1.09 -6.00
N ILE A 175 -9.28 -0.64 -4.97
CA ILE A 175 -9.75 0.32 -3.96
C ILE A 175 -9.24 1.71 -4.33
N MET A 176 -10.14 2.68 -4.43
CA MET A 176 -9.81 4.08 -4.78
C MET A 176 -10.66 5.08 -3.98
N PRO A 177 -10.22 6.34 -3.83
CA PRO A 177 -11.01 7.39 -3.19
C PRO A 177 -12.35 7.61 -3.91
N TYR A 178 -13.39 7.91 -3.12
CA TYR A 178 -14.68 8.33 -3.63
C TYR A 178 -14.71 9.85 -3.79
N TYR A 179 -14.97 10.33 -5.01
CA TYR A 179 -15.14 11.76 -5.30
C TYR A 179 -16.61 12.08 -5.53
N SER A 180 -17.17 13.03 -4.77
CA SER A 180 -18.59 13.36 -4.75
C SER A 180 -19.08 14.14 -5.97
N SER A 181 -18.18 14.72 -6.77
CA SER A 181 -18.52 15.39 -8.02
C SER A 181 -18.79 14.33 -9.11
N GLY A 182 -20.06 14.18 -9.49
CA GLY A 182 -20.54 13.15 -10.43
C GLY A 182 -19.84 13.08 -11.79
N ILE A 183 -18.97 14.03 -12.14
CA ILE A 183 -18.15 14.03 -13.37
C ILE A 183 -17.01 12.99 -13.28
N TYR A 184 -16.42 12.76 -12.10
CA TYR A 184 -15.32 11.78 -11.95
C TYR A 184 -15.80 10.33 -11.84
N ILE A 185 -17.04 10.11 -11.40
CA ILE A 185 -17.67 8.77 -11.40
C ILE A 185 -17.83 8.24 -12.84
N VAL A 186 -18.03 9.14 -13.81
CA VAL A 186 -18.14 8.81 -15.24
C VAL A 186 -16.75 8.59 -15.88
N GLU A 187 -15.72 9.32 -15.46
CA GLU A 187 -14.33 9.06 -15.92
C GLU A 187 -13.75 7.73 -15.41
N ILE A 188 -14.17 7.24 -14.24
CA ILE A 188 -13.86 5.88 -13.79
C ILE A 188 -14.42 4.82 -14.77
N SER A 189 -15.48 5.15 -15.51
CA SER A 189 -16.09 4.31 -16.55
C SER A 189 -15.36 4.41 -17.90
N PHE A 190 -14.73 5.55 -18.22
CA PHE A 190 -14.06 5.77 -19.51
C PHE A 190 -12.59 5.30 -19.55
N LEU A 191 -11.91 5.14 -18.41
CA LEU A 191 -10.47 4.86 -18.38
C LEU A 191 -10.05 3.37 -18.32
N ILE A 192 -10.95 2.41 -18.56
CA ILE A 192 -10.53 1.02 -18.86
C ILE A 192 -11.29 0.53 -20.09
N ASN A 193 -10.91 1.07 -21.24
CA ASN A 193 -11.32 0.55 -22.55
C ASN A 193 -10.30 -0.43 -23.15
N ILE A 194 -9.36 -0.97 -22.36
CA ILE A 194 -8.40 -1.94 -22.87
C ILE A 194 -8.20 -3.05 -21.84
N LEU A 195 -9.18 -3.96 -21.79
CA LEU A 195 -8.89 -5.37 -21.50
C LEU A 195 -9.17 -6.27 -22.72
N ARG A 196 -9.29 -5.69 -23.93
CA ARG A 196 -9.18 -6.34 -25.25
C ARG A 196 -9.50 -5.35 -26.39
N THR A 197 -8.47 -4.65 -26.87
CA THR A 197 -8.26 -4.48 -28.31
C THR A 197 -7.01 -5.25 -28.67
#